data_AF-A0A662EME7-F1
#
_entry.id   AF-A0A662EME7-F1
#
_cell.length_a   1.000
_cell.length_b   1.000
_cell.length_c   1.000
_cell.angle_alpha   90.00
_cell.angle_beta   90.00
_cell.angle_gamma   90.00
#
_symmetry.space_group_name_H-M   'P 1'
#
loop_
_entity.id
_entity.type
_entity.pdbx_description
1 polymer ?
#
loop_
_entity_poly.entity_id
_entity_poly.type
_entity_poly.pdbx_seq_one_letter_code
_entity_poly.pdbx_strand_id
1 'polypeptide(L)' 'MKFDVLLIGHLDKGRIVRGNEASDFVGGAVYFGGIVLARLGLEVGVVTRLARGDSWMLDELRREGIEVFP' A
#
# COMPACT_ATOMS: atom_id res chain seq x y z
N MET A 1 3.30 15.59 12.30
CA MET A 1 2.84 14.28 12.77
C MET A 1 3.99 13.55 13.45
N LYS A 2 3.68 12.55 14.27
CA LYS A 2 4.64 11.54 14.73
C LYS A 2 4.15 10.20 14.18
N PHE A 3 5.04 9.39 13.65
CA PHE A 3 4.76 8.02 13.23
C PHE A 3 5.58 7.08 14.11
N ASP A 4 5.03 5.93 14.45
CA ASP A 4 5.80 4.83 15.01
C ASP A 4 6.68 4.19 13.93
N VAL A 5 6.17 4.12 12.69
CA VAL A 5 6.88 3.57 11.54
C VAL A 5 6.62 4.40 10.27
N LEU A 6 7.69 4.75 9.57
CA LEU A 6 7.62 5.30 8.21
C LEU A 6 8.19 4.28 7.22
N LEU A 7 7.34 3.77 6.33
CA LEU A 7 7.72 2.84 5.28
C LEU A 7 8.01 3.62 4.00
N ILE A 8 9.14 3.34 3.35
CA ILE A 8 9.53 4.01 2.10
C ILE A 8 9.77 2.94 1.04
N GLY A 9 9.01 2.99 -0.05
CA GLY A 9 9.14 1.99 -1.10
C GLY A 9 8.01 1.99 -2.12
N HIS A 10 8.10 1.09 -3.08
CA HIS A 10 7.16 0.98 -4.19
C HIS A 10 5.91 0.18 -3.82
N LEU A 11 4.79 0.55 -4.46
CA LEU A 11 3.65 -0.33 -4.65
C LEU A 11 3.81 -1.12 -5.94
N ASP A 12 3.35 -2.36 -5.93
CA ASP A 12 3.38 -3.24 -7.08
C ASP A 12 1.97 -3.34 -7.68
N LYS A 13 1.82 -2.95 -8.95
CA LYS A 13 0.62 -3.22 -9.74
C LYS A 13 0.76 -4.59 -10.41
N GLY A 14 0.34 -5.62 -9.69
CA GLY A 14 0.45 -7.00 -10.11
C GLY A 14 -0.78 -7.51 -10.86
N ARG A 15 -0.60 -8.65 -11.52
CA ARG A 15 -1.68 -9.46 -12.07
C ARG A 15 -1.55 -10.88 -11.54
N ILE A 16 -2.60 -11.37 -10.91
CA ILE A 16 -2.69 -12.76 -10.47
C ILE A 16 -3.36 -13.56 -11.59
N VAL A 17 -2.67 -14.59 -12.10
CA VAL A 17 -3.22 -15.50 -13.12
C VAL A 17 -3.46 -16.86 -12.48
N ARG A 18 -4.70 -17.32 -12.51
CA ARG A 18 -5.11 -18.61 -11.96
C ARG A 18 -5.91 -19.39 -13.00
N GLY A 19 -5.24 -20.29 -13.71
CA GLY A 19 -5.83 -20.97 -14.86
C GLY A 19 -6.18 -19.97 -15.96
N ASN A 20 -7.45 -19.92 -16.36
CA ASN A 20 -7.96 -19.00 -17.37
C ASN A 20 -8.46 -17.65 -16.79
N GLU A 21 -8.36 -17.45 -15.48
CA GLU A 21 -8.78 -16.22 -14.81
C GLU A 21 -7.58 -15.32 -14.54
N ALA A 22 -7.75 -14.01 -14.73
CA ALA A 22 -6.76 -13.00 -14.39
C ALA A 22 -7.42 -11.87 -13.60
N SER A 23 -6.81 -11.48 -12.49
CA SER A 23 -7.25 -10.35 -11.67
C SER A 23 -6.08 -9.40 -11.39
N ASP A 24 -6.40 -8.12 -11.27
CA ASP A 24 -5.42 -7.12 -10.85
C ASP A 24 -5.27 -7.15 -9.32
N PHE A 25 -4.05 -6.90 -8.86
CA PHE A 25 -3.73 -6.95 -7.43
C PHE A 25 -2.72 -5.85 -7.08
N VAL A 26 -2.97 -5.15 -5.98
CA VAL A 26 -2.02 -4.17 -5.43
C VAL A 26 -1.18 -4.86 -4.36
N GLY A 27 0.13 -4.79 -4.50
CA GLY A 27 1.09 -5.33 -3.55
C GLY A 27 2.23 -4.37 -3.27
N GLY A 28 3.41 -4.94 -3.05
CA GLY A 28 4.61 -4.21 -2.63
C GLY A 28 4.84 -4.30 -1.12
N ALA A 29 6.11 -4.20 -0.72
CA ALA A 29 6.51 -4.36 0.67
C ALA A 29 5.82 -3.33 1.60
N VAL A 30 5.65 -2.09 1.12
CA VAL A 30 4.98 -1.04 1.90
C VAL A 30 3.48 -1.28 2.04
N TYR A 31 2.86 -2.00 1.10
CA TYR A 31 1.45 -2.36 1.19
C TYR A 31 1.23 -3.43 2.26
N PHE A 32 1.91 -4.57 2.14
CA PHE A 32 1.76 -5.66 3.10
C PHE A 32 2.26 -5.27 4.50
N GLY A 33 3.42 -4.62 4.58
CA GLY A 33 3.98 -4.16 5.85
C GLY A 33 3.13 -3.07 6.49
N GLY A 34 2.67 -2.08 5.70
CA GLY A 34 1.88 -0.96 6.20
C GLY A 34 0.56 -1.42 6.80
N ILE A 35 -0.17 -2.27 6.08
CA ILE A 35 -1.47 -2.79 6.54
C ILE A 35 -1.31 -3.63 7.82
N VAL A 36 -0.29 -4.49 7.88
CA VAL A 36 -0.04 -5.30 9.09
C VAL A 36 0.26 -4.40 10.29
N LEU A 37 1.15 -3.41 10.13
CA LEU A 37 1.52 -2.51 11.22
C LEU A 37 0.34 -1.65 11.68
N ALA A 38 -0.47 -1.14 10.75
CA ALA A 38 -1.68 -0.38 11.06
C ALA A 38 -2.69 -1.23 11.85
N ARG A 39 -2.92 -2.49 11.44
CA ARG A 39 -3.81 -3.42 12.16
C ARG A 39 -3.29 -3.85 13.53
N LEU A 40 -1.99 -3.71 13.79
CA LEU A 40 -1.40 -3.88 15.11
C LEU A 40 -1.54 -2.63 16.00
N GLY A 41 -2.12 -1.54 15.48
CA GLY A 41 -2.41 -0.33 16.24
C GLY A 41 -1.30 0.73 16.24
N LEU A 42 -0.32 0.63 15.34
CA LEU A 42 0.77 1.59 15.20
C LEU A 42 0.35 2.79 14.34
N GLU A 43 0.92 3.97 14.61
CA GLU A 43 0.81 5.13 13.72
C GLU A 43 1.76 4.98 12.53
N VAL A 44 1.23 4.68 11.34
CA VAL A 44 2.02 4.33 10.15
C VAL A 44 1.93 5.42 9.08
N GLY A 45 3.10 5.78 8.53
CA GLY A 45 3.23 6.54 7.29
C GLY A 45 3.82 5.70 6.16
N VAL A 46 3.41 5.95 4.91
CA VAL A 46 3.97 5.33 3.69
C VAL A 46 4.40 6.42 2.71
N VAL A 47 5.69 6.45 2.37
CA VAL A 47 6.22 7.25 1.27
C VAL A 47 6.41 6.35 0.06
N THR A 48 5.76 6.70 -1.04
CA THR A 48 5.84 5.93 -2.29
C THR A 48 5.91 6.87 -3.48
N ARG A 49 6.06 6.31 -4.68
CA ARG A 49 5.96 7.08 -5.93
C ARG A 49 5.21 6.26 -6.96
N LEU A 50 4.18 6.87 -7.55
CA LEU A 50 3.26 6.20 -8.48
C LEU A 50 3.13 6.99 -9.78
N ALA A 51 2.69 6.31 -10.84
CA ALA A 51 2.20 7.00 -12.02
C ALA A 51 0.88 7.71 -11.69
N ARG A 52 0.60 8.84 -12.36
CA ARG A 52 -0.60 9.66 -12.11
C ARG A 52 -1.91 8.86 -12.20
N GLY A 53 -1.97 7.86 -13.08
CA GLY A 53 -3.15 7.01 -13.29
C GLY A 53 -3.35 5.91 -12.24
N ASP A 54 -2.39 5.69 -11.35
CA ASP A 54 -2.41 4.58 -10.38
C ASP A 54 -2.66 5.04 -8.94
N SER A 55 -3.19 6.25 -8.74
CA SER A 55 -3.50 6.80 -7.41
C SER A 55 -4.51 5.97 -6.61
N TRP A 56 -5.34 5.16 -7.29
CA TRP A 56 -6.32 4.26 -6.69
C TRP A 56 -5.66 3.16 -5.83
N MET A 57 -4.39 2.83 -6.09
CA MET A 57 -3.65 1.82 -5.31
C MET A 57 -3.40 2.26 -3.85
N LEU A 58 -3.60 3.55 -3.54
CA LEU A 58 -3.45 4.11 -2.19
C LEU A 58 -4.73 3.99 -1.35
N ASP A 59 -5.87 3.67 -1.96
CA ASP A 59 -7.17 3.80 -1.28
C ASP A 59 -7.32 2.83 -0.12
N GLU A 60 -6.78 1.62 -0.25
CA GLU A 60 -6.80 0.66 0.85
C GLU A 60 -5.90 1.07 2.01
N LEU A 61 -4.71 1.59 1.72
CA LEU A 61 -3.82 2.13 2.77
C LEU A 61 -4.53 3.23 3.57
N ARG A 62 -5.21 4.14 2.86
CA ARG A 62 -6.00 5.21 3.50
C ARG A 62 -7.16 4.66 4.34
N ARG A 63 -7.85 3.62 3.88
CA ARG A 63 -8.94 2.98 4.65
C ARG A 63 -8.44 2.33 5.93
N GLU A 64 -7.20 1.83 5.95
CA GLU A 64 -6.55 1.29 7.14
C GLU A 64 -5.97 2.40 8.06
N GLY A 65 -6.19 3.68 7.74
CA GLY A 65 -5.72 4.81 8.53
C GLY A 65 -4.25 5.18 8.31
N ILE A 66 -3.60 4.63 7.28
CA ILE A 66 -2.20 4.91 6.96
C ILE A 66 -2.10 6.25 6.24
N GLU A 67 -1.19 7.11 6.69
CA GLU A 67 -0.91 8.37 6.01
C GLU A 67 0.03 8.13 4.81
N VAL A 68 -0.37 8.59 3.63
CA VAL A 68 0.36 8.31 2.38
C VAL A 68 0.96 9.57 1.77
N PHE A 69 2.22 9.47 1.33
CA PHE A 69 3.00 10.51 0.66
C PHE A 69 3.44 9.99 -0.73
N PRO A 70 2.61 10.20 -1.78
CA PRO A 70 2.82 9.64 -3.12
C PRO A 70 3.65 10.50 -4.09
#